data_AF-M1K8T2-F1
#
_entry.id   AF-M1K8T2-F1
#
_cell.length_a   1.000
_cell.length_b   1.000
_cell.length_c   1.000
_cell.angle_alpha   90.00
_cell.angle_beta   90.00
_cell.angle_gamma   90.00
#
_symmetry.space_group_name_H-M   'P 1'
#
loop_
_entity.id
_entity.type
_entity.pdbx_description
1 polymer ?
#
loop_
_entity_poly.entity_id
_entity_poly.type
_entity_poly.pdbx_seq_one_letter_code
_entity_poly.pdbx_strand_id
1 'polypeptide(L)'
;MYFLDQIDFEEESRSAMELLSPEGARFGKMVFRDLQKSMMEREERIMKMKIYVLFRSRYGLKASVVQMAMEMLNPEKDDIKDLMEIIVEEVMEQDVLRVIDIVGDALCSEFRDDDFVVYGLNMMREIYCKFDPEAAKLKREENAEEGPRALSSDSDEDEGQDGPENKRSRVVEEMGERIAKYVECFKGSKNKSIFYAYTSVMNVMRHKKYCGKGLGFIRRKASKEERVESMKSGRAEKEKYSGGRHSKGRRISKRRRKRNNK
;
A
#
# COMPACT_ATOMS: atom_id res chain seq x y z
N MET A 1 39.91 16.31 -23.56
CA MET A 1 38.70 17.12 -23.76
C MET A 1 37.52 16.17 -23.88
N TYR A 2 36.81 15.93 -22.78
CA TYR A 2 35.51 15.27 -22.80
C TYR A 2 34.49 16.36 -22.49
N PHE A 3 33.84 16.88 -23.53
CA PHE A 3 32.65 17.72 -23.44
C PHE A 3 31.72 17.18 -24.51
N LEU A 4 30.93 16.19 -24.12
CA LEU A 4 29.68 15.86 -24.79
C LEU A 4 28.62 15.98 -23.70
N ASP A 5 28.14 17.21 -23.61
CA ASP A 5 26.81 17.64 -23.24
C ASP A 5 25.92 16.56 -22.63
N GLN A 6 25.75 16.69 -21.31
CA GLN A 6 24.48 16.38 -20.66
C GLN A 6 23.42 17.23 -21.36
N ILE A 7 22.81 16.68 -22.40
CA ILE A 7 21.55 17.19 -22.93
C ILE A 7 20.56 17.12 -21.76
N ASP A 8 20.09 18.28 -21.33
CA ASP A 8 19.08 18.47 -20.28
C ASP A 8 17.76 17.80 -20.70
N PHE A 9 17.67 16.49 -20.49
CA PHE A 9 16.45 15.69 -20.72
C PHE A 9 15.23 16.25 -19.95
N GLU A 10 15.44 16.98 -18.86
CA GLU A 10 14.36 17.59 -18.09
C GLU A 10 13.76 18.82 -18.80
N GLU A 11 14.56 19.60 -19.50
CA GLU A 11 14.14 20.85 -20.14
C GLU A 11 13.47 20.58 -21.51
N GLU A 12 13.99 19.60 -22.26
CA GLU A 12 13.31 19.04 -23.44
C GLU A 12 12.01 18.32 -23.06
N SER A 13 11.97 17.60 -21.92
CA SER A 13 10.74 16.95 -21.45
C SER A 13 9.65 17.97 -21.07
N ARG A 14 10.02 19.08 -20.42
CA ARG A 14 9.06 20.17 -20.11
C ARG A 14 8.56 20.88 -21.37
N SER A 15 9.45 21.18 -22.30
CA SER A 15 9.09 21.85 -23.57
C SER A 15 8.24 20.96 -24.49
N ALA A 16 8.57 19.66 -24.59
CA ALA A 16 7.74 18.68 -25.28
C ALA A 16 6.39 18.47 -24.56
N MET A 17 6.35 18.54 -23.23
CA MET A 17 5.12 18.43 -22.46
C MET A 17 4.20 19.66 -22.55
N GLU A 18 4.74 20.88 -22.69
CA GLU A 18 3.92 22.06 -22.96
C GLU A 18 3.21 21.96 -24.31
N LEU A 19 3.92 21.50 -25.34
CA LEU A 19 3.38 21.27 -26.69
C LEU A 19 2.31 20.16 -26.72
N LEU A 20 2.49 19.11 -25.91
CA LEU A 20 1.52 18.01 -25.76
C LEU A 20 0.36 18.34 -24.79
N SER A 21 0.41 19.46 -24.06
CA SER A 21 -0.54 19.73 -22.99
C SER A 21 -2.01 19.82 -23.44
N PRO A 22 -2.37 20.42 -24.59
CA PRO A 22 -3.77 20.49 -25.01
C PRO A 22 -4.28 19.14 -25.55
N GLU A 23 -3.43 18.41 -26.28
CA GLU A 23 -3.76 17.11 -26.86
C GLU A 23 -3.85 16.02 -25.80
N GLY A 24 -2.92 16.01 -24.84
CA GLY A 24 -2.95 15.12 -23.68
C GLY A 24 -4.20 15.34 -22.83
N ALA A 25 -4.57 16.60 -22.56
CA ALA A 25 -5.82 16.91 -21.85
C ALA A 25 -7.07 16.45 -22.63
N ARG A 26 -7.07 16.56 -23.97
CA ARG A 26 -8.15 16.04 -24.82
C ARG A 26 -8.24 14.52 -24.75
N PHE A 27 -7.11 13.82 -24.81
CA PHE A 27 -7.06 12.37 -24.70
C PHE A 27 -7.57 11.89 -23.34
N GLY A 28 -7.13 12.52 -22.24
CA GLY A 28 -7.63 12.19 -20.90
C GLY A 28 -9.15 12.39 -20.75
N LYS A 29 -9.71 13.45 -21.36
CA LYS A 29 -11.19 13.65 -21.42
C LYS A 29 -11.89 12.57 -22.24
N MET A 30 -11.28 12.11 -23.33
CA MET A 30 -11.81 11.02 -24.16
C MET A 30 -11.81 9.69 -23.40
N VAL A 31 -10.72 9.36 -22.71
CA VAL A 31 -10.62 8.17 -21.84
C VAL A 31 -11.69 8.20 -20.76
N PHE A 32 -11.89 9.34 -20.09
CA PHE A 32 -12.93 9.47 -19.08
C PHE A 32 -14.34 9.26 -19.63
N ARG A 33 -14.65 9.84 -20.80
CA ARG A 33 -15.95 9.62 -21.46
C ARG A 33 -16.15 8.15 -21.81
N ASP A 34 -15.09 7.46 -22.20
CA ASP A 34 -15.16 6.05 -22.52
C ASP A 34 -15.38 5.17 -21.27
N LEU A 35 -14.75 5.53 -20.14
CA LEU A 35 -14.97 4.89 -18.83
C LEU A 35 -16.43 4.99 -18.31
N GLN A 36 -17.19 5.98 -18.77
CA GLN A 36 -18.60 6.14 -18.42
C GLN A 36 -19.54 5.21 -19.21
N LYS A 37 -19.05 4.56 -20.27
CA LYS A 37 -19.86 3.59 -21.04
C LYS A 37 -19.97 2.29 -20.25
N SER A 38 -21.17 1.72 -20.22
CA SER A 38 -21.48 0.54 -19.39
C SER A 38 -20.93 -0.79 -19.92
N MET A 39 -20.55 -0.86 -21.20
CA MET A 39 -20.16 -2.09 -21.91
C MET A 39 -18.64 -2.26 -21.95
N MET A 40 -17.97 -2.22 -20.80
CA MET A 40 -16.51 -2.40 -20.73
C MET A 40 -16.15 -3.53 -19.78
N GLU A 41 -15.25 -4.41 -20.23
CA GLU A 41 -14.71 -5.48 -19.40
C GLU A 41 -13.96 -4.90 -18.20
N ARG A 42 -13.99 -5.64 -17.09
CA ARG A 42 -13.45 -5.17 -15.80
C ARG A 42 -11.96 -4.81 -15.89
N GLU A 43 -11.14 -5.66 -16.49
CA GLU A 43 -9.71 -5.45 -16.65
C GLU A 43 -9.39 -4.23 -17.52
N GLU A 44 -10.10 -4.09 -18.65
CA GLU A 44 -9.97 -2.93 -19.54
C GLU A 44 -10.36 -1.64 -18.81
N ARG A 45 -11.42 -1.70 -18.01
CA ARG A 45 -11.90 -0.56 -17.22
C ARG A 45 -10.88 -0.11 -16.19
N ILE A 46 -10.27 -1.05 -15.46
CA ILE A 46 -9.20 -0.75 -14.50
C ILE A 46 -7.97 -0.17 -15.20
N MET A 47 -7.57 -0.74 -16.34
CA MET A 47 -6.46 -0.22 -17.13
C MET A 47 -6.71 1.22 -17.59
N LYS A 48 -7.91 1.53 -18.09
CA LYS A 48 -8.29 2.89 -18.49
C LYS A 48 -8.37 3.84 -17.30
N MET A 49 -8.79 3.38 -16.11
CA MET A 49 -8.73 4.18 -14.89
C MET A 49 -7.29 4.52 -14.52
N LYS A 50 -6.36 3.55 -14.54
CA LYS A 50 -4.92 3.81 -14.30
C LYS A 50 -4.37 4.85 -15.27
N ILE A 51 -4.66 4.69 -16.56
CA ILE A 51 -4.29 5.67 -17.58
C ILE A 51 -4.89 7.04 -17.23
N TYR A 52 -6.19 7.10 -16.93
CA TYR A 52 -6.86 8.34 -16.59
C TYR A 52 -6.24 9.05 -15.38
N VAL A 53 -5.87 8.32 -14.32
CA VAL A 53 -5.20 8.87 -13.13
C VAL A 53 -3.88 9.57 -13.52
N LEU A 54 -3.08 8.96 -14.40
CA LEU A 54 -1.85 9.57 -14.91
C LEU A 54 -2.13 10.87 -15.67
N PHE A 55 -3.14 10.87 -16.54
CA PHE A 55 -3.55 12.06 -17.28
C PHE A 55 -4.12 13.14 -16.35
N ARG A 56 -4.90 12.76 -15.33
CA ARG A 56 -5.49 13.68 -14.36
C ARG A 56 -4.41 14.41 -13.58
N SER A 57 -3.43 13.67 -13.05
CA SER A 57 -2.31 14.22 -12.29
C SER A 57 -1.45 15.16 -13.15
N ARG A 58 -1.15 14.78 -14.40
CA ARG A 58 -0.28 15.58 -15.28
C ARG A 58 -0.96 16.79 -15.91
N TYR A 59 -2.23 16.70 -16.30
CA TYR A 59 -2.93 17.73 -17.07
C TYR A 59 -4.05 18.45 -16.27
N GLY A 60 -4.15 18.22 -14.96
CA GLY A 60 -5.10 18.93 -14.09
C GLY A 60 -6.57 18.67 -14.42
N LEU A 61 -6.92 17.44 -14.79
CA LEU A 61 -8.31 17.09 -15.12
C LEU A 61 -9.20 17.13 -13.86
N LYS A 62 -10.41 17.67 -13.99
CA LYS A 62 -11.32 17.87 -12.84
C LYS A 62 -12.16 16.65 -12.48
N ALA A 63 -12.47 15.80 -13.45
CA ALA A 63 -13.35 14.66 -13.21
C ALA A 63 -12.62 13.57 -12.40
N SER A 64 -13.39 12.76 -11.68
CA SER A 64 -12.84 11.74 -10.80
C SER A 64 -13.37 10.33 -11.11
N VAL A 65 -12.50 9.32 -11.01
CA VAL A 65 -12.82 7.90 -11.13
C VAL A 65 -12.92 7.19 -9.78
N VAL A 66 -12.66 7.85 -8.65
CA VAL A 66 -12.73 7.29 -7.28
C VAL A 66 -14.06 6.57 -7.05
N GLN A 67 -15.19 7.20 -7.40
CA GLN A 67 -16.50 6.58 -7.21
C GLN A 67 -16.65 5.29 -8.02
N MET A 68 -16.24 5.30 -9.30
CA MET A 68 -16.29 4.10 -10.12
C MET A 68 -15.34 3.00 -9.59
N ALA A 69 -14.16 3.37 -9.08
CA ALA A 69 -13.22 2.43 -8.48
C ALA A 69 -13.79 1.81 -7.20
N MET A 70 -14.45 2.61 -6.34
CA MET A 70 -15.13 2.13 -5.13
C MET A 70 -16.26 1.14 -5.45
N GLU A 71 -17.09 1.42 -6.46
CA GLU A 71 -18.16 0.52 -6.92
C GLU A 71 -17.63 -0.81 -7.44
N MET A 72 -16.36 -0.85 -7.87
CA MET A 72 -15.70 -2.05 -8.39
C MET A 72 -14.96 -2.85 -7.32
N LEU A 73 -14.82 -2.38 -6.07
CA LEU A 73 -14.08 -3.09 -5.03
C LEU A 73 -14.71 -4.45 -4.72
N ASN A 74 -13.93 -5.51 -4.94
CA ASN A 74 -14.33 -6.89 -4.64
C ASN A 74 -13.11 -7.69 -4.13
N PRO A 75 -13.07 -8.09 -2.84
CA PRO A 75 -12.00 -8.89 -2.22
C PRO A 75 -11.73 -10.24 -2.87
N GLU A 76 -12.72 -10.79 -3.58
CA GLU A 76 -12.58 -12.07 -4.25
C GLU A 76 -11.83 -11.96 -5.58
N LYS A 77 -11.62 -10.74 -6.08
CA LYS A 77 -10.92 -10.45 -7.32
C LYS A 77 -9.48 -10.05 -7.04
N ASP A 78 -8.57 -10.51 -7.89
CA ASP A 78 -7.13 -10.28 -7.72
C ASP A 78 -6.73 -8.82 -8.02
N ASP A 79 -7.57 -8.10 -8.76
CA ASP A 79 -7.41 -6.70 -9.15
C ASP A 79 -7.82 -5.68 -8.07
N ILE A 80 -8.21 -6.14 -6.88
CA ILE A 80 -8.58 -5.25 -5.78
C ILE A 80 -7.47 -4.27 -5.42
N LYS A 81 -6.21 -4.70 -5.51
CA LYS A 81 -5.04 -3.87 -5.21
C LYS A 81 -4.95 -2.68 -6.15
N ASP A 82 -5.17 -2.91 -7.43
CA ASP A 82 -5.16 -1.88 -8.46
C ASP A 82 -6.24 -0.83 -8.20
N LEU A 83 -7.43 -1.27 -7.80
CA LEU A 83 -8.53 -0.36 -7.46
C LEU A 83 -8.22 0.47 -6.21
N MET A 84 -7.65 -0.14 -5.17
CA MET A 84 -7.26 0.58 -3.96
C MET A 84 -6.17 1.62 -4.24
N GLU A 85 -5.16 1.25 -5.05
CA GLU A 85 -4.10 2.18 -5.48
C GLU A 85 -4.67 3.35 -6.27
N ILE A 86 -5.55 3.09 -7.23
CA ILE A 86 -6.27 4.14 -7.98
C ILE A 86 -6.98 5.10 -7.02
N ILE A 87 -7.73 4.59 -6.05
CA ILE A 87 -8.45 5.44 -5.09
C ILE A 87 -7.46 6.31 -4.30
N VAL A 88 -6.40 5.73 -3.74
CA VAL A 88 -5.42 6.49 -2.95
C VAL A 88 -4.68 7.53 -3.79
N GLU A 89 -4.23 7.16 -4.99
CA GLU A 89 -3.50 8.05 -5.89
C GLU A 89 -4.35 9.22 -6.39
N GLU A 90 -5.65 9.01 -6.55
CA GLU A 90 -6.53 10.00 -7.13
C GLU A 90 -7.13 11.00 -6.12
N VAL A 91 -7.08 10.69 -4.82
CA VAL A 91 -7.60 11.57 -3.78
C VAL A 91 -6.83 12.89 -3.76
N MET A 92 -7.54 14.02 -3.85
CA MET A 92 -6.99 15.37 -3.73
C MET A 92 -7.31 15.95 -2.35
N GLU A 93 -6.54 16.95 -1.91
CA GLU A 93 -6.73 17.59 -0.59
C GLU A 93 -8.16 18.12 -0.38
N GLN A 94 -8.79 18.60 -1.46
CA GLN A 94 -10.15 19.15 -1.49
C GLN A 94 -11.23 18.10 -1.15
N ASP A 95 -10.97 16.84 -1.50
CA ASP A 95 -11.93 15.75 -1.45
C ASP A 95 -11.59 14.71 -0.37
N VAL A 96 -10.43 14.83 0.28
CA VAL A 96 -9.86 13.78 1.14
C VAL A 96 -10.78 13.37 2.28
N LEU A 97 -11.42 14.34 2.95
CA LEU A 97 -12.33 14.06 4.06
C LEU A 97 -13.57 13.28 3.58
N ARG A 98 -14.11 13.64 2.41
CA ARG A 98 -15.24 12.92 1.81
C ARG A 98 -14.84 11.49 1.43
N VAL A 99 -13.63 11.29 0.88
CA VAL A 99 -13.18 9.94 0.52
C VAL A 99 -12.92 9.10 1.77
N ILE A 100 -12.37 9.67 2.85
CA ILE A 100 -12.28 9.00 4.15
C ILE A 100 -13.66 8.54 4.61
N ASP A 101 -14.67 9.40 4.54
CA ASP A 101 -16.05 9.01 4.92
C ASP A 101 -16.58 7.85 4.08
N ILE A 102 -16.42 7.92 2.75
CA ILE A 102 -16.87 6.87 1.83
C ILE A 102 -16.15 5.54 2.11
N VAL A 103 -14.82 5.56 2.28
CA VAL A 103 -14.02 4.37 2.60
C VAL A 103 -14.41 3.82 3.97
N GLY A 104 -14.61 4.71 4.95
CA GLY A 104 -14.99 4.36 6.31
C GLY A 104 -16.34 3.65 6.36
N ASP A 105 -17.35 4.24 5.73
CA ASP A 105 -18.70 3.68 5.69
C ASP A 105 -18.77 2.38 4.87
N ALA A 106 -18.01 2.29 3.77
CA ALA A 106 -18.04 1.13 2.90
C ALA A 106 -17.26 -0.07 3.47
N LEU A 107 -16.07 0.17 4.04
CA LEU A 107 -15.08 -0.86 4.35
C LEU A 107 -14.81 -1.02 5.85
N CYS A 108 -14.85 0.06 6.64
CA CYS A 108 -14.45 0.07 8.05
C CYS A 108 -15.67 -0.14 8.98
N SER A 109 -16.35 -1.27 8.86
CA SER A 109 -17.47 -1.65 9.73
C SER A 109 -17.28 -3.04 10.33
N GLU A 110 -17.63 -3.20 11.61
CA GLU A 110 -17.56 -4.50 12.32
C GLU A 110 -18.48 -5.57 11.72
N PHE A 111 -19.47 -5.16 10.91
CA PHE A 111 -20.39 -6.04 10.23
C PHE A 111 -19.91 -6.49 8.84
N ARG A 112 -18.75 -5.99 8.38
CA ARG A 112 -18.12 -6.41 7.12
C ARG A 112 -17.19 -7.59 7.33
N ASP A 113 -16.90 -8.31 6.25
CA ASP A 113 -15.91 -9.37 6.30
C ASP A 113 -14.53 -8.82 6.67
N ASP A 114 -13.75 -9.65 7.37
CA ASP A 114 -12.42 -9.28 7.87
C ASP A 114 -11.51 -8.71 6.78
N ASP A 115 -11.60 -9.25 5.56
CA ASP A 115 -10.78 -8.82 4.43
C ASP A 115 -11.14 -7.39 4.00
N PHE A 116 -12.44 -7.05 3.89
CA PHE A 116 -12.90 -5.68 3.61
C PHE A 116 -12.42 -4.69 4.69
N VAL A 117 -12.52 -5.08 5.97
CA VAL A 117 -12.04 -4.24 7.08
C VAL A 117 -10.54 -3.98 6.96
N VAL A 118 -9.75 -5.02 6.70
CA VAL A 118 -8.29 -4.88 6.53
C VAL A 118 -7.95 -4.00 5.32
N TYR A 119 -8.68 -4.11 4.22
CA TYR A 119 -8.52 -3.21 3.07
C TYR A 119 -8.83 -1.76 3.43
N GLY A 120 -9.96 -1.51 4.10
CA GLY A 120 -10.34 -0.17 4.56
C GLY A 120 -9.29 0.45 5.47
N LEU A 121 -8.83 -0.28 6.49
CA LEU A 121 -7.79 0.19 7.40
C LEU A 121 -6.47 0.53 6.68
N ASN A 122 -6.05 -0.32 5.74
CA ASN A 122 -4.84 -0.05 4.96
C ASN A 122 -5.02 1.17 4.03
N MET A 123 -6.20 1.36 3.41
CA MET A 123 -6.49 2.56 2.62
C MET A 123 -6.43 3.82 3.48
N MET A 124 -7.03 3.81 4.68
CA MET A 124 -6.98 4.95 5.59
C MET A 124 -5.54 5.34 5.94
N ARG A 125 -4.68 4.36 6.22
CA ARG A 125 -3.25 4.59 6.45
C ARG A 125 -2.59 5.28 5.26
N GLU A 126 -2.82 4.75 4.06
CA GLU A 126 -2.15 5.22 2.84
C GLU A 126 -2.64 6.61 2.42
N ILE A 127 -3.93 6.89 2.58
CA ILE A 127 -4.49 8.22 2.41
C ILE A 127 -3.82 9.19 3.39
N TYR A 128 -3.73 8.83 4.69
CA TYR A 128 -3.05 9.67 5.67
C TYR A 128 -1.58 9.95 5.31
N CYS A 129 -0.82 8.90 4.95
CA CYS A 129 0.57 9.01 4.53
C CYS A 129 0.77 9.88 3.28
N LYS A 130 -0.25 10.01 2.42
CA LYS A 130 -0.17 10.84 1.22
C LYS A 130 -0.14 12.33 1.54
N PHE A 131 -0.84 12.75 2.59
CA PHE A 131 -1.04 14.17 2.93
C PHE A 131 -0.21 14.64 4.12
N ASP A 132 0.17 13.76 5.05
CA ASP A 132 1.06 14.10 6.15
C ASP A 132 2.54 13.98 5.72
N PRO A 133 3.31 15.08 5.65
CA PRO A 133 4.69 15.05 5.16
C PRO A 133 5.63 14.17 6.00
N GLU A 134 5.40 14.11 7.32
CA GLU A 134 6.18 13.24 8.22
C GLU A 134 5.92 11.77 7.90
N ALA A 135 4.65 11.36 7.80
CA ALA A 135 4.27 10.01 7.42
C ALA A 135 4.76 9.63 6.01
N ALA A 136 4.74 10.57 5.06
CA ALA A 136 5.28 10.37 3.72
C ALA A 136 6.80 10.08 3.76
N LYS A 137 7.54 10.79 4.62
CA LYS A 137 8.98 10.56 4.82
C LYS A 137 9.24 9.17 5.40
N LEU A 138 8.54 8.81 6.47
CA LEU A 138 8.68 7.49 7.13
C LEU A 138 8.40 6.33 6.15
N LYS A 139 7.40 6.48 5.28
CA LYS A 139 7.08 5.49 4.23
C LYS A 139 8.24 5.31 3.23
N ARG A 140 8.94 6.40 2.86
CA ARG A 140 10.08 6.33 1.94
C ARG A 140 11.28 5.63 2.57
N GLU A 141 11.54 5.91 3.85
CA GLU A 141 12.63 5.30 4.62
C GLU A 141 12.42 3.77 4.76
N GLU A 142 11.22 3.31 5.13
CA GLU A 142 10.93 1.86 5.24
C GLU A 142 11.07 1.14 3.89
N ASN A 143 10.65 1.78 2.79
CA ASN A 143 10.79 1.19 1.45
C ASN A 143 12.25 1.14 0.96
N ALA A 144 13.12 2.04 1.40
CA ALA A 144 14.53 2.04 1.03
C ALA A 144 15.32 0.91 1.72
N GLU A 145 14.90 0.53 2.94
CA GLU A 145 15.53 -0.55 3.72
C GLU A 145 15.15 -1.97 3.26
N GLU A 146 14.15 -2.14 2.39
CA GLU A 146 13.76 -3.44 1.80
C GLU A 146 14.60 -3.83 0.55
N GLY A 147 15.59 -3.00 0.14
CA GLY A 147 16.58 -3.36 -0.90
C GLY A 147 17.62 -4.40 -0.44
N PRO A 148 18.39 -5.04 -1.35
CA PRO A 148 19.43 -5.99 -0.96
C PRO A 148 20.46 -5.28 -0.08
N ARG A 149 20.48 -5.63 1.21
CA ARG A 149 21.41 -5.10 2.21
C ARG A 149 22.86 -5.36 1.79
N ALA A 150 23.53 -4.34 1.28
CA ALA A 150 24.98 -4.25 1.42
C ALA A 150 25.26 -3.91 2.89
N LEU A 151 25.98 -4.80 3.56
CA LEU A 151 26.54 -4.55 4.88
C LEU A 151 27.57 -3.42 4.80
N SER A 152 27.31 -2.31 5.47
CA SER A 152 28.30 -1.34 5.94
C SER A 152 27.62 -0.54 7.04
N SER A 153 28.00 -0.63 8.31
CA SER A 153 29.27 -0.30 8.98
C SER A 153 28.92 0.84 9.92
N ASP A 154 29.12 0.59 11.22
CA ASP A 154 28.93 1.55 12.31
C ASP A 154 29.60 2.89 12.01
N SER A 155 28.90 3.98 12.31
CA SER A 155 29.48 5.27 12.67
C SER A 155 28.46 5.99 13.55
N ASP A 156 28.69 5.94 14.86
CA ASP A 156 28.21 6.95 15.79
C ASP A 156 28.86 8.29 15.40
N GLU A 157 28.06 9.34 15.17
CA GLU A 157 28.36 10.68 15.66
C GLU A 157 27.12 11.59 15.65
N ASP A 158 27.12 12.40 16.69
CA ASP A 158 26.18 13.35 17.24
C ASP A 158 26.02 14.59 16.34
N GLU A 159 24.82 15.17 16.28
CA GLU A 159 24.56 16.56 16.68
C GLU A 159 23.13 16.98 16.32
N GLY A 160 22.50 17.64 17.31
CA GLY A 160 21.13 18.11 17.25
C GLY A 160 20.89 19.20 16.22
N GLN A 161 19.73 19.12 15.59
CA GLN A 161 19.01 20.28 15.07
C GLN A 161 17.55 20.15 15.46
N ASP A 162 17.13 20.99 16.41
CA ASP A 162 15.74 21.34 16.64
C ASP A 162 15.15 21.85 15.32
N GLY A 163 14.42 20.97 14.64
CA GLY A 163 13.70 21.27 13.42
C GLY A 163 12.49 22.18 13.71
N PRO A 164 12.08 22.99 12.72
CA PRO A 164 11.07 24.02 12.89
C PRO A 164 9.73 23.39 13.30
N GLU A 165 9.08 23.99 14.31
CA GLU A 165 7.78 23.57 14.83
C GLU A 165 6.81 23.21 13.69
N ASN A 166 6.37 21.95 13.71
CA ASN A 166 5.37 21.35 12.84
C ASN A 166 4.10 22.22 12.74
N LYS A 167 4.00 23.05 11.72
CA LYS A 167 2.70 23.50 11.23
C LYS A 167 2.06 22.35 10.48
N ARG A 168 1.46 21.40 11.20
CA ARG A 168 0.57 20.42 10.60
C ARG A 168 -0.52 21.19 9.86
N SER A 169 -0.77 20.82 8.61
CA SER A 169 -1.89 21.38 7.87
C SER A 169 -3.17 21.06 8.64
N ARG A 170 -4.06 22.04 8.80
CA ARG A 170 -5.39 21.85 9.41
C ARG A 170 -6.13 20.65 8.80
N VAL A 171 -5.93 20.41 7.50
CA VAL A 171 -6.52 19.26 6.79
C VAL A 171 -6.02 17.93 7.36
N VAL A 172 -4.72 17.82 7.67
CA VAL A 172 -4.13 16.59 8.22
C VAL A 172 -4.66 16.30 9.63
N GLU A 173 -4.88 17.33 10.43
CA GLU A 173 -5.50 17.19 11.76
C GLU A 173 -6.94 16.69 11.65
N GLU A 174 -7.76 17.32 10.80
CA GLU A 174 -9.15 16.91 10.55
C GLU A 174 -9.23 15.48 9.97
N MET A 175 -8.29 15.10 9.09
CA MET A 175 -8.15 13.73 8.60
C MET A 175 -7.86 12.76 9.74
N GLY A 176 -6.95 13.12 10.64
CA GLY A 176 -6.58 12.27 11.78
C GLY A 176 -7.75 12.02 12.72
N GLU A 177 -8.53 13.05 13.03
CA GLU A 177 -9.75 12.91 13.83
C GLU A 177 -10.79 12.04 13.13
N ARG A 178 -11.00 12.26 11.82
CA ARG A 178 -12.00 11.52 11.05
C ARG A 178 -11.64 10.04 10.91
N ILE A 179 -10.38 9.73 10.60
CA ILE A 179 -9.91 8.34 10.53
C ILE A 179 -10.03 7.69 11.91
N ALA A 180 -9.62 8.37 12.98
CA ALA A 180 -9.70 7.83 14.34
C ALA A 180 -11.13 7.38 14.70
N LYS A 181 -12.15 8.15 14.32
CA LYS A 181 -13.57 7.79 14.53
C LYS A 181 -13.96 6.49 13.84
N TYR A 182 -13.51 6.26 12.61
CA TYR A 182 -13.85 5.04 11.85
C TYR A 182 -13.11 3.80 12.35
N VAL A 183 -11.89 3.97 12.86
CA VAL A 183 -11.06 2.82 13.25
C VAL A 183 -11.19 2.44 14.72
N GLU A 184 -11.81 3.29 15.55
CA GLU A 184 -11.90 3.11 17.00
C GLU A 184 -12.57 1.78 17.41
N CYS A 185 -13.60 1.35 16.69
CA CYS A 185 -14.31 0.09 16.96
C CYS A 185 -13.39 -1.15 16.87
N PHE A 186 -12.33 -1.09 16.06
CA PHE A 186 -11.39 -2.19 15.90
C PHE A 186 -10.29 -2.25 16.98
N LYS A 187 -10.29 -1.31 17.92
CA LYS A 187 -9.33 -1.29 19.03
C LYS A 187 -9.46 -2.55 19.88
N GLY A 188 -8.37 -3.31 19.96
CA GLY A 188 -8.35 -4.56 20.72
C GLY A 188 -9.09 -5.71 20.05
N SER A 189 -9.32 -5.64 18.72
CA SER A 189 -9.87 -6.75 17.95
C SER A 189 -9.11 -8.05 18.20
N LYS A 190 -9.84 -9.14 18.44
CA LYS A 190 -9.26 -10.48 18.60
C LYS A 190 -8.77 -11.07 17.27
N ASN A 191 -9.23 -10.51 16.15
CA ASN A 191 -8.76 -10.90 14.84
C ASN A 191 -7.37 -10.31 14.59
N LYS A 192 -6.37 -11.18 14.44
CA LYS A 192 -4.98 -10.78 14.22
C LYS A 192 -4.82 -9.84 13.02
N SER A 193 -5.50 -10.12 11.90
CA SER A 193 -5.35 -9.32 10.68
C SER A 193 -5.86 -7.90 10.88
N ILE A 194 -7.06 -7.76 11.45
CA ILE A 194 -7.67 -6.47 11.77
C ILE A 194 -6.83 -5.74 12.82
N PHE A 195 -6.38 -6.44 13.87
CA PHE A 195 -5.54 -5.87 14.91
C PHE A 195 -4.24 -5.28 14.36
N TYR A 196 -3.54 -6.00 13.48
CA TYR A 196 -2.32 -5.50 12.85
C TYR A 196 -2.60 -4.30 11.94
N ALA A 197 -3.67 -4.36 11.14
CA ALA A 197 -4.07 -3.26 10.28
C ALA A 197 -4.41 -2.00 11.11
N TYR A 198 -5.22 -2.13 12.15
CA TYR A 198 -5.55 -1.06 13.10
C TYR A 198 -4.28 -0.47 13.72
N THR A 199 -3.39 -1.32 14.25
CA THR A 199 -2.13 -0.88 14.87
C THR A 199 -1.25 -0.11 13.89
N SER A 200 -1.22 -0.54 12.63
CA SER A 200 -0.51 0.14 11.55
C SER A 200 -1.04 1.56 11.30
N VAL A 201 -2.37 1.75 11.26
CA VAL A 201 -2.99 3.09 11.17
C VAL A 201 -2.58 3.96 12.36
N MET A 202 -2.74 3.44 13.58
CA MET A 202 -2.48 4.20 14.80
C MET A 202 -1.00 4.57 14.97
N ASN A 203 -0.07 3.69 14.57
CA ASN A 203 1.36 3.94 14.63
C ASN A 203 1.78 5.10 13.73
N VAL A 204 1.23 5.16 12.51
CA VAL A 204 1.48 6.26 11.59
C VAL A 204 0.93 7.57 12.16
N MET A 205 -0.32 7.56 12.61
CA MET A 205 -1.00 8.80 13.04
C MET A 205 -0.50 9.36 14.38
N ARG A 206 -0.21 8.48 15.36
CA ARG A 206 0.09 8.89 16.75
C ARG A 206 1.54 8.70 17.16
N HIS A 207 2.19 7.68 16.64
CA HIS A 207 3.53 7.27 17.08
C HIS A 207 4.62 7.65 16.10
N LYS A 208 4.28 8.33 15.00
CA LYS A 208 5.19 8.72 13.91
C LYS A 208 6.09 7.55 13.50
N LYS A 209 5.48 6.37 13.40
CA LYS A 209 6.14 5.14 13.01
C LYS A 209 5.37 4.53 11.86
N TYR A 210 6.02 4.45 10.71
CA TYR A 210 5.52 3.62 9.65
C TYR A 210 5.82 2.15 10.01
N CYS A 211 4.82 1.31 9.85
CA CYS A 211 4.98 -0.13 9.98
C CYS A 211 3.90 -0.78 9.15
N GLY A 212 4.30 -1.46 8.09
CA GLY A 212 3.35 -2.18 7.25
C GLY A 212 3.70 -2.05 5.79
N LYS A 213 3.45 -3.14 5.07
CA LYS A 213 3.71 -3.19 3.65
C LYS A 213 2.68 -2.37 2.88
N GLY A 214 3.07 -1.77 1.76
CA GLY A 214 2.15 -1.05 0.88
C GLY A 214 0.96 -1.91 0.43
N LEU A 215 -0.08 -1.29 -0.12
CA LEU A 215 -1.32 -1.97 -0.54
C LEU A 215 -1.06 -3.21 -1.42
N GLY A 216 0.00 -3.16 -2.24
CA GLY A 216 0.47 -4.27 -3.07
C GLY A 216 0.78 -5.58 -2.33
N PHE A 217 1.02 -5.56 -1.02
CA PHE A 217 1.43 -6.73 -0.24
C PHE A 217 0.31 -7.43 0.53
N ILE A 218 -0.94 -6.96 0.45
CA ILE A 218 -2.06 -7.67 1.07
C ILE A 218 -2.23 -9.01 0.34
N ARG A 219 -1.79 -10.10 0.97
CA ARG A 219 -1.99 -11.46 0.46
C ARG A 219 -3.42 -11.85 0.80
N ARG A 220 -4.23 -12.12 -0.23
CA ARG A 220 -5.51 -12.82 -0.07
C ARG A 220 -5.27 -14.03 0.82
N LYS A 221 -6.16 -14.25 1.79
CA LYS A 221 -6.13 -15.47 2.59
C LYS A 221 -6.42 -16.62 1.63
N ALA A 222 -5.37 -17.33 1.22
CA ALA A 222 -5.49 -18.43 0.25
C ALA A 222 -6.64 -19.36 0.67
N SER A 223 -7.48 -19.72 -0.30
CA SER A 223 -8.64 -20.60 -0.07
C SER A 223 -8.18 -21.95 0.49
N LYS A 224 -9.08 -22.74 1.08
CA LYS A 224 -8.71 -24.07 1.61
C LYS A 224 -8.11 -24.96 0.52
N GLU A 225 -8.60 -24.82 -0.72
CA GLU A 225 -8.13 -25.54 -1.90
C GLU A 225 -6.76 -25.03 -2.36
N GLU A 226 -6.57 -23.71 -2.47
CA GLU A 226 -5.26 -23.10 -2.78
C GLU A 226 -4.20 -23.40 -1.72
N ARG A 227 -4.60 -23.51 -0.44
CA ARG A 227 -3.70 -23.94 0.65
C ARG A 227 -3.28 -25.39 0.48
N VAL A 228 -4.18 -26.26 0.06
CA VAL A 228 -3.88 -27.68 -0.20
C VAL A 228 -2.98 -27.80 -1.43
N GLU A 229 -3.22 -27.01 -2.46
CA GLU A 229 -2.44 -27.02 -3.70
C GLU A 229 -1.03 -26.43 -3.53
N SER A 230 -0.90 -25.31 -2.81
CA SER A 230 0.41 -24.75 -2.44
C SER A 230 1.22 -25.65 -1.50
N MET A 231 0.56 -26.42 -0.63
CA MET A 231 1.24 -27.49 0.13
C MET A 231 1.68 -28.65 -0.75
N LYS A 232 0.96 -28.96 -1.84
CA LYS A 232 1.36 -29.99 -2.81
C LYS A 232 2.55 -29.53 -3.65
N SER A 233 2.54 -28.29 -4.14
CA SER A 233 3.65 -27.73 -4.93
C SER A 233 4.92 -27.56 -4.09
N GLY A 234 4.82 -27.06 -2.85
CA GLY A 234 5.96 -26.95 -1.94
C GLY A 234 6.55 -28.30 -1.49
N ARG A 235 5.77 -29.40 -1.53
CA ARG A 235 6.27 -30.77 -1.35
C ARG A 235 7.02 -31.28 -2.57
N ALA A 236 6.47 -31.06 -3.77
CA ALA A 236 7.10 -31.46 -5.02
C ALA A 236 8.43 -30.72 -5.28
N GLU A 237 8.50 -29.45 -4.89
CA GLU A 237 9.71 -28.64 -5.01
C GLU A 237 10.80 -29.05 -3.99
N LYS A 238 10.39 -29.42 -2.76
CA LYS A 238 11.29 -30.06 -1.79
C LYS A 238 11.78 -31.43 -2.24
N GLU A 239 10.95 -32.24 -2.89
CA GLU A 239 11.38 -33.54 -3.44
C GLU A 239 12.35 -33.40 -4.61
N LYS A 240 12.22 -32.37 -5.46
CA LYS A 240 13.17 -32.08 -6.53
C LYS A 240 14.52 -31.57 -6.02
N TYR A 241 14.54 -30.81 -4.91
CA TYR A 241 15.78 -30.27 -4.32
C TYR A 241 16.42 -31.19 -3.26
N SER A 242 15.66 -32.12 -2.66
CA SER A 242 16.22 -33.14 -1.77
C SER A 242 16.64 -34.38 -2.54
N GLY A 243 17.47 -34.20 -3.58
CA GLY A 243 18.34 -35.25 -4.12
C GLY A 243 19.48 -35.62 -3.16
N GLY A 244 19.16 -35.76 -1.88
CA GLY A 244 20.13 -35.92 -0.79
C GLY A 244 19.67 -37.02 0.14
N ARG A 245 20.16 -38.23 -0.09
CA ARG A 245 20.42 -39.19 0.99
C ARG A 245 21.12 -38.41 2.11
N HIS A 246 20.47 -38.12 3.24
CA HIS A 246 21.09 -38.00 4.57
C HIS A 246 20.08 -37.50 5.63
N SER A 247 20.31 -37.97 6.87
CA SER A 247 19.65 -37.61 8.13
C SER A 247 18.41 -38.41 8.60
N LYS A 248 18.37 -39.73 8.36
CA LYS A 248 17.84 -40.63 9.42
C LYS A 248 18.88 -40.76 10.52
N GLY A 249 19.04 -39.73 11.35
CA GLY A 249 20.04 -39.77 12.42
C GLY A 249 20.22 -38.48 13.17
N ARG A 250 19.23 -38.07 13.97
CA ARG A 250 19.42 -37.34 15.24
C ARG A 250 18.08 -36.97 15.86
N ARG A 251 17.52 -37.87 16.68
CA ARG A 251 16.72 -37.46 17.86
C ARG A 251 16.42 -38.59 18.84
N ILE A 252 17.44 -39.26 19.36
CA ILE A 252 17.29 -39.98 20.65
C ILE A 252 18.55 -39.76 21.48
N SER A 253 18.52 -38.77 22.36
CA SER A 253 19.09 -38.81 23.71
C SER A 253 19.17 -37.40 24.29
N LYS A 254 18.31 -37.12 25.26
CA LYS A 254 18.57 -36.23 26.42
C LYS A 254 17.36 -36.30 27.36
N ARG A 255 17.14 -37.49 27.92
CA ARG A 255 16.23 -37.66 29.07
C ARG A 255 16.67 -38.84 29.94
N ARG A 256 17.92 -38.80 30.43
CA ARG A 256 18.39 -39.61 31.57
C ARG A 256 19.77 -39.14 32.03
N ARG A 257 19.80 -38.12 32.88
CA ARG A 257 20.92 -37.78 33.78
C ARG A 257 20.41 -36.79 34.82
N LYS A 258 19.54 -37.28 35.71
CA LYS A 258 19.21 -36.68 37.01
C LYS A 258 18.44 -37.72 37.82
N ARG A 259 19.16 -38.76 38.25
CA ARG A 259 18.85 -39.65 39.38
C ARG A 259 20.02 -40.61 39.52
N ASN A 260 20.98 -40.18 40.33
CA ASN A 260 21.85 -40.98 41.20
C ASN A 260 23.06 -40.11 41.56
N ASN A 261 22.85 -39.27 42.57
CA ASN A 261 23.85 -38.94 43.57
C ASN A 261 23.07 -38.93 44.89
N LYS A 262 23.04 -40.09 45.53
CA LYS A 262 22.87 -40.26 46.96
C LYS A 262 23.78 -41.41 47.36
#